data_AF-A0A0G2AV04-F1
#
_entry.id   AF-A0A0G2AV04-F1
#
_cell.length_a   1.000
_cell.length_b   1.000
_cell.length_c   1.000
_cell.angle_alpha   90.00
_cell.angle_beta   90.00
_cell.angle_gamma   90.00
#
_symmetry.space_group_name_H-M   'P 1'
#
loop_
_entity.id
_entity.type
_entity.pdbx_description
1 polymer ?
#
loop_
_entity_poly.entity_id
_entity_poly.type
_entity_poly.pdbx_seq_one_letter_code
_entity_poly.pdbx_strand_id
1 'polypeptide(L)'
;MNYPTRMASKTTSGKKDTQGLQYQRWISFLTCVRDTPQNQDLLLQYFLEQFLGAPELFYEFLFTLQKKLELGRKKTVKEQLAREYLRVLSPLCERFGMFEEKETLDHLCFRIAYPTAYREVEQVLSKYQKTAEHTIQKILRILRTLLKKEHFTCTVKGRYKNVYSIYQKMQKKRYVSPIALNDIFAFRIIVKSNDAEKCFEIINLLHDYFHPSVDRFKDYISVPKVNGYQSIHTTLRGVIPDFDLPVEIQVRTEMMDGFADRGIASHWIYSRNKKTSLLTEPERKLLDHYTSLSERLQQERNVYFFSFEGDINKLPEGSSVLDFAYRIHTEIGNHAKAALVNGKEQPVHYRINEGDRIRILTAESLQVSGQRLSCVHTSLARRKIHEYAEP
;
A
#
# COMPACT_ATOMS: atom_id res chain seq x y z
N MET A 1 -9.27 21.38 15.74
CA MET A 1 -10.17 21.01 16.86
C MET A 1 -9.55 19.83 17.58
N ASN A 2 -9.50 19.93 18.91
CA ASN A 2 -8.75 19.15 19.89
C ASN A 2 -8.54 17.66 19.59
N TYR A 3 -7.26 17.26 19.51
CA TYR A 3 -6.81 15.87 19.65
C TYR A 3 -7.22 15.33 21.03
N PRO A 4 -7.76 14.10 21.14
CA PRO A 4 -7.96 13.49 22.44
C PRO A 4 -6.60 13.08 23.01
N THR A 5 -6.34 13.58 24.21
CA THR A 5 -5.20 13.30 25.07
C THR A 5 -5.06 11.79 25.29
N ARG A 6 -3.85 11.26 25.05
CA ARG A 6 -3.44 9.88 25.37
C ARG A 6 -3.77 9.54 26.83
N MET A 7 -4.68 8.61 27.06
CA MET A 7 -4.67 7.83 28.30
C MET A 7 -3.53 6.82 28.22
N ALA A 8 -2.57 6.97 29.12
CA ALA A 8 -1.52 5.99 29.34
C ALA A 8 -2.12 4.71 29.94
N SER A 9 -2.33 3.67 29.13
CA SER A 9 -2.57 2.33 29.65
C SER A 9 -1.23 1.73 30.11
N LYS A 10 -1.05 1.60 31.42
CA LYS A 10 0.01 0.77 32.01
C LYS A 10 -0.18 -0.68 31.57
N THR A 11 0.69 -1.22 30.70
CA THR A 11 0.85 -2.67 30.49
C THR A 11 2.30 -3.05 30.15
N THR A 12 2.88 -3.87 31.06
CA THR A 12 3.83 -4.98 30.85
C THR A 12 5.09 -4.77 29.99
N SER A 13 6.26 -4.81 30.65
CA SER A 13 7.61 -4.71 30.08
C SER A 13 7.94 -5.78 29.00
N GLY A 14 7.32 -6.97 29.03
CA GLY A 14 7.61 -8.05 28.06
C GLY A 14 7.01 -7.88 26.64
N LYS A 15 5.99 -7.04 26.46
CA LYS A 15 5.40 -6.78 25.13
C LYS A 15 6.19 -5.75 24.30
N LYS A 16 6.97 -4.89 24.96
CA LYS A 16 7.76 -3.85 24.28
C LYS A 16 8.96 -4.42 23.52
N ASP A 17 9.63 -5.44 24.07
CA ASP A 17 10.80 -6.05 23.44
C ASP A 17 10.44 -6.86 22.18
N THR A 18 9.27 -7.51 22.18
CA THR A 18 8.76 -8.27 21.04
C THR A 18 8.30 -7.37 19.89
N GLN A 19 7.61 -6.26 20.17
CA GLN A 19 7.23 -5.28 19.15
C GLN A 19 8.45 -4.58 18.54
N GLY A 20 9.46 -4.26 19.36
CA GLY A 20 10.72 -3.67 18.88
C GLY A 20 11.45 -4.59 17.90
N LEU A 21 11.52 -5.89 18.21
CA LEU A 21 12.13 -6.90 17.36
C LEU A 21 11.37 -7.10 16.05
N GLN A 22 10.04 -7.12 16.09
CA GLN A 22 9.20 -7.24 14.90
C GLN A 22 9.36 -6.03 13.96
N TYR A 23 9.39 -4.81 14.52
CA TYR A 23 9.65 -3.60 13.74
C TYR A 23 11.02 -3.65 13.05
N GLN A 24 12.07 -4.07 13.77
CA GLN A 24 13.40 -4.22 13.19
C GLN A 24 13.42 -5.23 12.05
N ARG A 25 12.67 -6.34 12.19
CA ARG A 25 12.52 -7.35 11.15
C ARG A 25 11.87 -6.77 9.89
N TRP A 26 10.75 -6.07 10.01
CA TRP A 26 10.09 -5.40 8.88
C TRP A 26 11.02 -4.41 8.17
N ILE A 27 11.79 -3.62 8.92
CA ILE A 27 12.80 -2.74 8.33
C ILE A 27 13.89 -3.54 7.60
N SER A 28 14.33 -4.68 8.15
CA SER A 28 15.29 -5.55 7.47
C SER A 28 14.73 -6.06 6.13
N PHE A 29 13.47 -6.49 6.07
CA PHE A 29 12.84 -6.90 4.82
C PHE A 29 12.79 -5.77 3.79
N LEU A 30 12.51 -4.54 4.19
CA LEU A 30 12.58 -3.41 3.24
C LEU A 30 14.00 -3.11 2.78
N THR A 31 15.00 -3.19 3.67
CA THR A 31 16.34 -2.63 3.40
C THR A 31 17.40 -3.64 2.95
N CYS A 32 17.15 -4.94 3.09
CA CYS A 32 18.15 -5.97 2.78
C CYS A 32 17.86 -6.73 1.49
N VAL A 33 16.70 -6.47 0.86
CA VAL A 33 16.28 -7.16 -0.34
C VAL A 33 16.83 -6.48 -1.58
N ARG A 34 17.33 -7.27 -2.53
CA ARG A 34 17.75 -6.76 -3.84
C ARG A 34 16.58 -6.21 -4.64
N ASP A 35 16.85 -5.14 -5.38
CA ASP A 35 15.86 -4.47 -6.22
C ASP A 35 15.60 -5.25 -7.52
N THR A 36 14.73 -6.27 -7.44
CA THR A 36 14.25 -7.04 -8.59
C THR A 36 12.72 -7.08 -8.59
N PRO A 37 12.05 -7.16 -9.75
CA PRO A 37 10.58 -7.24 -9.79
C PRO A 37 10.01 -8.39 -8.96
N GLN A 38 10.63 -9.57 -9.04
CA GLN A 38 10.22 -10.75 -8.27
C GLN A 38 10.31 -10.52 -6.76
N ASN A 39 11.39 -9.88 -6.30
CA ASN A 39 11.56 -9.55 -4.89
C ASN A 39 10.53 -8.51 -4.42
N GLN A 40 10.18 -7.54 -5.27
CA GLN A 40 9.17 -6.53 -4.96
C GLN A 40 7.79 -7.16 -4.79
N ASP A 41 7.41 -8.10 -5.67
CA ASP A 41 6.14 -8.82 -5.56
C ASP A 41 6.06 -9.65 -4.27
N LEU A 42 7.14 -10.36 -3.93
CA LEU A 42 7.24 -11.13 -2.69
C LEU A 42 7.21 -10.25 -1.45
N LEU A 43 7.84 -9.06 -1.47
CA LEU A 43 7.77 -8.09 -0.38
C LEU A 43 6.34 -7.55 -0.19
N LEU A 44 5.65 -7.23 -1.29
CA LEU A 44 4.26 -6.79 -1.22
C LEU A 44 3.38 -7.89 -0.64
N GLN A 45 3.57 -9.14 -1.08
CA GLN A 45 2.86 -10.30 -0.54
C GLN A 45 3.16 -10.50 0.95
N TYR A 46 4.43 -10.42 1.34
CA TYR A 46 4.86 -10.52 2.72
C TYR A 46 4.12 -9.50 3.60
N PHE A 47 4.24 -8.21 3.30
CA PHE A 47 3.61 -7.17 4.11
C PHE A 47 2.08 -7.22 4.07
N LEU A 48 1.49 -7.63 2.94
CA LEU A 48 0.07 -7.89 2.88
C LEU A 48 -0.31 -8.97 3.90
N GLU A 49 0.35 -10.13 3.90
CA GLU A 49 0.11 -11.23 4.84
C GLU A 49 0.34 -10.80 6.30
N GLN A 50 1.36 -9.98 6.58
CA GLN A 50 1.63 -9.46 7.93
C GLN A 50 0.52 -8.56 8.48
N PHE A 51 -0.13 -7.78 7.61
CA PHE A 51 -1.04 -6.72 8.03
C PHE A 51 -2.51 -6.99 7.74
N LEU A 52 -2.83 -7.98 6.91
CA LEU A 52 -4.21 -8.27 6.50
C LEU A 52 -5.13 -8.56 7.69
N GLY A 53 -4.65 -9.33 8.65
CA GLY A 53 -5.37 -9.67 9.88
C GLY A 53 -5.20 -8.68 11.04
N ALA A 54 -4.35 -7.66 10.88
CA ALA A 54 -4.09 -6.65 11.91
C ALA A 54 -3.67 -5.28 11.29
N PRO A 55 -4.59 -4.57 10.60
CA PRO A 55 -4.28 -3.29 9.94
C PRO A 55 -3.78 -2.20 10.91
N GLU A 56 -4.11 -2.29 12.20
CA GLU A 56 -3.60 -1.38 13.23
C GLU A 56 -2.07 -1.47 13.38
N LEU A 57 -1.49 -2.66 13.20
CA LEU A 57 -0.04 -2.85 13.22
C LEU A 57 0.61 -2.15 12.03
N PHE A 58 -0.08 -2.11 10.89
CA PHE A 58 0.41 -1.38 9.73
C PHE A 58 0.43 0.13 10.00
N TYR A 59 -0.62 0.67 10.60
CA TYR A 59 -0.65 2.09 11.00
C TYR A 59 0.48 2.43 11.99
N GLU A 60 0.67 1.61 13.03
CA GLU A 60 1.78 1.79 13.98
C GLU A 60 3.16 1.70 13.31
N PHE A 61 3.29 0.78 12.34
CA PHE A 61 4.50 0.63 11.53
C PHE A 61 4.77 1.88 10.71
N LEU A 62 3.77 2.40 9.98
CA LEU A 62 3.87 3.63 9.18
C LEU A 62 4.22 4.85 10.04
N PHE A 63 3.60 4.97 11.21
CA PHE A 63 3.89 6.06 12.14
C PHE A 63 5.34 6.00 12.66
N THR A 64 5.82 4.81 12.99
CA THR A 64 7.21 4.60 13.44
C THR A 64 8.20 4.83 12.29
N LEU A 65 7.83 4.41 11.08
CA LEU A 65 8.58 4.66 9.85
C LEU A 65 8.73 6.16 9.58
N GLN A 66 7.63 6.92 9.67
CA GLN A 66 7.61 8.37 9.51
C GLN A 66 8.60 9.04 10.45
N LYS A 67 8.52 8.72 11.75
CA LYS A 67 9.45 9.28 12.76
C LYS A 67 10.90 8.95 12.44
N LYS A 68 11.18 7.73 11.98
CA LYS A 68 12.53 7.32 11.60
C LYS A 68 13.03 8.07 10.35
N LEU A 69 12.15 8.34 9.39
CA LEU A 69 12.45 9.17 8.22
C LEU A 69 12.67 10.63 8.60
N GLU A 70 11.96 11.16 9.58
CA GLU A 70 12.14 12.55 10.03
C GLU A 70 13.41 12.73 10.88
N LEU A 71 13.57 11.90 11.91
CA LEU A 71 14.62 12.02 12.94
C LEU A 71 15.93 11.27 12.60
N GLY A 72 15.92 10.42 11.57
CA GLY A 72 17.07 9.61 11.19
C GLY A 72 18.27 10.45 10.77
N ARG A 73 19.45 10.15 11.32
CA ARG A 73 20.70 10.90 11.05
C ARG A 73 21.38 10.49 9.74
N LYS A 74 21.35 9.21 9.37
CA LYS A 74 22.04 8.70 8.17
C LYS A 74 21.19 8.92 6.92
N LYS A 75 21.67 9.77 6.01
CA LYS A 75 20.97 10.12 4.76
C LYS A 75 20.72 8.90 3.86
N THR A 76 21.74 8.07 3.64
CA THR A 76 21.65 6.88 2.77
C THR A 76 20.56 5.91 3.21
N VAL A 77 20.45 5.66 4.52
CA VAL A 77 19.42 4.80 5.10
C VAL A 77 18.02 5.39 4.89
N LYS A 78 17.87 6.71 5.03
CA LYS A 78 16.60 7.40 4.78
C LYS A 78 16.20 7.34 3.31
N GLU A 79 17.14 7.57 2.40
CA GLU A 79 16.91 7.50 0.96
C GLU A 79 16.49 6.09 0.52
N GLN A 80 17.14 5.05 1.07
CA GLN A 80 16.74 3.67 0.80
C GLN A 80 15.34 3.39 1.33
N LEU A 81 15.09 3.68 2.61
CA LEU A 81 13.81 3.42 3.25
C LEU A 81 12.65 4.16 2.57
N ALA A 82 12.88 5.40 2.15
CA ALA A 82 11.90 6.19 1.41
C ALA A 82 11.59 5.58 0.02
N ARG A 83 12.59 5.05 -0.69
CA ARG A 83 12.38 4.34 -1.96
C ARG A 83 11.52 3.10 -1.76
N GLU A 84 11.82 2.32 -0.74
CA GLU A 84 11.10 1.08 -0.44
C GLU A 84 9.68 1.35 0.05
N TYR A 85 9.47 2.41 0.83
CA TYR A 85 8.12 2.90 1.15
C TYR A 85 7.30 3.16 -0.12
N LEU A 86 7.82 3.99 -1.04
CA LEU A 86 7.08 4.38 -2.25
C LEU A 86 6.74 3.19 -3.15
N ARG A 87 7.60 2.17 -3.17
CA ARG A 87 7.44 0.97 -4.01
C ARG A 87 6.49 -0.06 -3.41
N VAL A 88 6.66 -0.35 -2.11
CA VAL A 88 5.98 -1.49 -1.46
C VAL A 88 4.85 -1.02 -0.56
N LEU A 89 5.13 -0.06 0.33
CA LEU A 89 4.19 0.33 1.38
C LEU A 89 3.12 1.31 0.89
N SER A 90 3.45 2.23 -0.03
CA SER A 90 2.47 3.18 -0.60
C SER A 90 1.31 2.49 -1.32
N PRO A 91 1.54 1.46 -2.18
CA PRO A 91 0.44 0.65 -2.72
C PRO A 91 -0.37 -0.08 -1.65
N LEU A 92 0.26 -0.54 -0.57
CA LEU A 92 -0.44 -1.18 0.54
C LEU A 92 -1.32 -0.19 1.31
N CYS A 93 -0.87 1.05 1.51
CA CYS A 93 -1.71 2.11 2.08
C CYS A 93 -2.99 2.31 1.26
N GLU A 94 -2.88 2.35 -0.08
CA GLU A 94 -4.07 2.41 -0.93
C GLU A 94 -4.96 1.18 -0.76
N ARG A 95 -4.40 -0.04 -0.73
CA ARG A 95 -5.19 -1.26 -0.52
C ARG A 95 -5.92 -1.26 0.82
N PHE A 96 -5.26 -0.85 1.90
CA PHE A 96 -5.87 -0.77 3.23
C PHE A 96 -6.73 0.50 3.45
N GLY A 97 -6.87 1.36 2.43
CA GLY A 97 -7.66 2.59 2.51
C GLY A 97 -7.03 3.70 3.37
N MET A 98 -5.75 3.59 3.72
CA MET A 98 -4.98 4.57 4.52
C MET A 98 -4.51 5.74 3.64
N PHE A 99 -5.46 6.52 3.13
CA PHE A 99 -5.16 7.57 2.15
C PHE A 99 -4.47 8.80 2.74
N GLU A 100 -4.78 9.18 3.98
CA GLU A 100 -4.13 10.30 4.67
C GLU A 100 -2.65 10.00 4.93
N GLU A 101 -2.35 8.81 5.45
CA GLU A 101 -0.99 8.33 5.69
C GLU A 101 -0.24 8.20 4.36
N LYS A 102 -0.90 7.66 3.33
CA LYS A 102 -0.34 7.59 1.98
C LYS A 102 0.03 8.97 1.46
N GLU A 103 -0.86 9.94 1.54
CA GLU A 103 -0.61 11.29 1.02
C GLU A 103 0.57 11.95 1.77
N THR A 104 0.59 11.84 3.09
CA THR A 104 1.65 12.41 3.94
C THR A 104 3.01 11.75 3.68
N LEU A 105 3.05 10.41 3.70
CA LEU A 105 4.29 9.67 3.54
C LEU A 105 4.79 9.63 2.09
N ASP A 106 3.91 9.59 1.08
CA ASP A 106 4.32 9.71 -0.32
C ASP A 106 5.08 11.02 -0.55
N HIS A 107 4.55 12.12 -0.02
CA HIS A 107 5.18 13.42 -0.13
C HIS A 107 6.55 13.44 0.56
N LEU A 108 6.59 12.99 1.82
CA LEU A 108 7.83 12.92 2.60
C LEU A 108 8.89 12.04 1.93
N CYS A 109 8.50 10.84 1.53
CA CYS A 109 9.39 9.86 0.94
C CYS A 109 9.86 10.29 -0.44
N PHE A 110 9.00 10.92 -1.27
CA PHE A 110 9.42 11.43 -2.57
C PHE A 110 10.51 12.50 -2.43
N ARG A 111 10.32 13.45 -1.50
CA ARG A 111 11.32 14.49 -1.19
C ARG A 111 12.66 13.90 -0.74
N ILE A 112 12.65 12.80 0.01
CA ILE A 112 13.86 12.14 0.53
C ILE A 112 14.51 11.28 -0.55
N ALA A 113 13.74 10.42 -1.23
CA ALA A 113 14.23 9.43 -2.18
C ALA A 113 14.73 10.04 -3.48
N TYR A 114 14.05 11.07 -3.98
CA TYR A 114 14.31 11.67 -5.30
C TYR A 114 14.33 13.20 -5.21
N PRO A 115 15.30 13.79 -4.49
CA PRO A 115 15.31 15.23 -4.18
C PRO A 115 15.39 16.13 -5.42
N THR A 116 16.13 15.72 -6.45
CA THR A 116 16.23 16.47 -7.71
C THR A 116 14.89 16.51 -8.44
N ALA A 117 14.29 15.33 -8.67
CA ALA A 117 12.98 15.22 -9.31
C ALA A 117 11.88 15.94 -8.50
N TYR A 118 11.95 15.88 -7.17
CA TYR A 118 11.03 16.63 -6.29
C TYR A 118 11.11 18.14 -6.54
N ARG A 119 12.33 18.71 -6.58
CA ARG A 119 12.54 20.14 -6.86
C ARG A 119 12.06 20.54 -8.24
N GLU A 120 12.30 19.71 -9.26
CA GLU A 120 11.81 19.96 -10.62
C GLU A 120 10.29 20.06 -10.65
N VAL A 121 9.60 19.10 -10.02
CA VAL A 121 8.13 19.10 -9.96
C VAL A 121 7.62 20.30 -9.17
N GLU A 122 8.22 20.66 -8.04
CA GLU A 122 7.85 21.87 -7.27
C GLU A 122 8.04 23.17 -8.07
N GLN A 123 9.12 23.28 -8.86
CA GLN A 123 9.35 24.44 -9.72
C GLN A 123 8.29 24.55 -10.81
N VAL A 124 7.89 23.44 -11.42
CA VAL A 124 6.81 23.45 -12.42
C VAL A 124 5.47 23.80 -11.76
N LEU A 125 5.18 23.23 -10.58
CA LEU A 125 3.94 23.49 -9.86
C LEU A 125 3.83 24.94 -9.39
N SER A 126 4.89 25.53 -8.84
CA SER A 126 4.87 26.91 -8.37
C SER A 126 4.62 27.92 -9.50
N LYS A 127 5.18 27.69 -10.69
CA LYS A 127 4.90 28.50 -11.89
C LYS A 127 3.44 28.35 -12.31
N TYR A 128 2.94 27.12 -12.37
CA TYR A 128 1.59 26.84 -12.84
C TYR A 128 0.52 27.30 -11.84
N GLN A 129 0.74 27.15 -10.54
CA GLN A 129 -0.20 27.54 -9.49
C GLN A 129 -0.58 29.02 -9.58
N LYS A 130 0.38 29.91 -9.81
CA LYS A 130 0.12 31.35 -9.96
C LYS A 130 -0.82 31.64 -11.14
N THR A 131 -0.66 30.91 -12.25
CA THR A 131 -1.52 31.06 -13.43
C THR A 131 -2.89 30.39 -13.24
N ALA A 132 -2.93 29.26 -12.54
CA ALA A 132 -4.12 28.44 -12.36
C ALA A 132 -5.04 28.93 -11.24
N GLU A 133 -4.55 29.72 -10.28
CA GLU A 133 -5.33 30.14 -9.11
C GLU A 133 -6.62 30.87 -9.50
N HIS A 134 -6.54 31.82 -10.44
CA HIS A 134 -7.71 32.53 -10.95
C HIS A 134 -8.72 31.55 -11.59
N THR A 135 -8.24 30.61 -12.40
CA THR A 135 -9.05 29.57 -13.05
C THR A 135 -9.73 28.66 -12.03
N ILE A 136 -9.00 28.22 -11.00
CA ILE A 136 -9.52 27.40 -9.90
C ILE A 136 -10.63 28.14 -9.16
N GLN A 137 -10.40 29.40 -8.79
CA GLN A 137 -11.40 30.20 -8.08
C GLN A 137 -12.65 30.47 -8.94
N LYS A 138 -12.46 30.69 -10.25
CA LYS A 138 -13.57 30.83 -11.20
C LYS A 138 -14.42 29.55 -11.25
N ILE A 139 -13.79 28.38 -11.37
CA ILE A 139 -14.50 27.08 -11.36
C ILE A 139 -15.22 26.85 -10.03
N LEU A 140 -14.56 27.09 -8.88
CA LEU A 140 -15.19 26.98 -7.57
C LEU A 140 -16.42 27.87 -7.44
N ARG A 141 -16.35 29.11 -7.95
CA ARG A 141 -17.48 30.04 -7.93
C ARG A 141 -18.63 29.53 -8.78
N ILE A 142 -18.36 29.08 -10.01
CA ILE A 142 -19.38 28.53 -10.93
C ILE A 142 -20.08 27.33 -10.27
N LEU A 143 -19.32 26.36 -9.77
CA LEU A 143 -19.87 25.17 -9.13
C LEU A 143 -20.69 25.52 -7.88
N ARG A 144 -20.20 26.42 -7.02
CA ARG A 144 -20.92 26.84 -5.81
C ARG A 144 -22.22 27.58 -6.14
N THR A 145 -22.20 28.47 -7.12
CA THR A 145 -23.40 29.21 -7.53
C THR A 145 -24.46 28.27 -8.10
N LEU A 146 -24.05 27.34 -8.97
CA LEU A 146 -24.94 26.34 -9.56
C LEU A 146 -25.60 25.48 -8.47
N LEU A 147 -24.80 24.90 -7.57
CA LEU A 147 -25.31 24.03 -6.50
C LEU A 147 -26.19 24.79 -5.50
N LYS A 148 -25.89 26.07 -5.22
CA LYS A 148 -26.70 26.91 -4.34
C LYS A 148 -28.05 27.27 -4.98
N LYS A 149 -28.08 27.53 -6.30
CA LYS A 149 -29.29 27.84 -7.06
C LYS A 149 -30.29 26.67 -7.00
N GLU A 150 -29.79 25.44 -7.11
CA GLU A 150 -30.59 24.21 -7.03
C GLU A 150 -30.76 23.69 -5.59
N HIS A 151 -30.50 24.53 -4.58
CA HIS A 151 -30.72 24.23 -3.15
C HIS A 151 -29.96 23.01 -2.57
N PHE A 152 -28.85 22.60 -3.18
CA PHE A 152 -28.01 21.53 -2.63
C PHE A 152 -27.22 22.00 -1.41
N THR A 153 -27.38 21.30 -0.28
CA THR A 153 -26.57 21.51 0.92
C THR A 153 -25.26 20.72 0.81
N CYS A 154 -24.22 21.35 0.26
CA CYS A 154 -22.93 20.71 0.02
C CYS A 154 -21.74 21.65 0.25
N THR A 155 -20.55 21.09 0.34
CA THR A 155 -19.28 21.83 0.42
C THR A 155 -18.45 21.55 -0.82
N VAL A 156 -18.10 22.60 -1.57
CA VAL A 156 -17.20 22.50 -2.73
C VAL A 156 -15.79 22.93 -2.33
N LYS A 157 -14.84 22.00 -2.41
CA LYS A 157 -13.42 22.18 -2.11
C LYS A 157 -12.57 21.93 -3.36
N GLY A 158 -11.45 22.62 -3.45
CA GLY A 158 -10.39 22.28 -4.39
C GLY A 158 -9.32 21.45 -3.71
N ARG A 159 -8.72 20.49 -4.41
CA ARG A 159 -7.66 19.61 -3.90
C ARG A 159 -6.50 19.56 -4.89
N TYR A 160 -5.31 19.90 -4.40
CA TYR A 160 -4.08 19.62 -5.11
C TYR A 160 -3.76 18.12 -5.07
N LYS A 161 -3.28 17.59 -6.18
CA LYS A 161 -2.78 16.22 -6.24
C LYS A 161 -1.42 16.16 -5.55
N ASN A 162 -1.13 15.01 -4.94
CA ASN A 162 0.16 14.76 -4.33
C ASN A 162 1.29 14.92 -5.36
N VAL A 163 2.39 15.57 -4.96
CA VAL A 163 3.57 15.84 -5.80
C VAL A 163 4.12 14.54 -6.41
N TYR A 164 4.14 13.44 -5.64
CA TYR A 164 4.59 12.13 -6.12
C TYR A 164 3.66 11.57 -7.22
N SER A 165 2.34 11.70 -7.06
CA SER A 165 1.37 11.29 -8.09
C SER A 165 1.52 12.10 -9.39
N ILE A 166 1.88 13.38 -9.28
CA ILE A 166 2.15 14.25 -10.43
C ILE A 166 3.43 13.78 -11.13
N TYR A 167 4.50 13.53 -10.37
CA TYR A 167 5.74 12.95 -10.91
C TYR A 167 5.49 11.64 -11.67
N GLN A 168 4.75 10.70 -11.10
CA GLN A 168 4.41 9.44 -11.75
C GLN A 168 3.65 9.64 -13.07
N LYS A 169 2.76 10.64 -13.15
CA LYS A 169 2.07 10.99 -14.40
C LYS A 169 3.00 11.60 -15.44
N MET A 170 3.89 12.51 -15.02
CA MET A 170 4.87 13.12 -15.92
C MET A 170 5.78 12.07 -16.57
N GLN A 171 6.22 11.09 -15.77
CA GLN A 171 7.02 9.95 -16.25
C GLN A 171 6.27 9.13 -17.30
N LYS A 172 4.99 8.80 -17.05
CA LYS A 172 4.17 8.05 -18.02
C LYS A 172 3.92 8.82 -19.32
N LYS A 173 3.81 10.15 -19.24
CA LYS A 173 3.62 11.04 -20.41
C LYS A 173 4.93 11.46 -21.09
N ARG A 174 6.08 10.89 -20.69
CA ARG A 174 7.44 11.16 -21.25
C ARG A 174 7.83 12.64 -21.31
N TYR A 175 7.34 13.49 -20.40
CA TYR A 175 7.61 14.95 -20.39
C TYR A 175 7.25 15.73 -21.67
N VAL A 176 6.58 15.11 -22.66
CA VAL A 176 6.37 15.73 -24.00
C VAL A 176 5.21 16.75 -24.01
N SER A 177 4.25 16.60 -23.10
CA SER A 177 3.09 17.50 -23.00
C SER A 177 3.24 18.48 -21.82
N PRO A 178 2.84 19.75 -21.98
CA PRO A 178 2.69 20.65 -20.84
C PRO A 178 1.74 20.04 -19.80
N ILE A 179 2.05 20.26 -18.52
CA ILE A 179 1.19 19.85 -17.41
C ILE A 179 -0.12 20.63 -17.51
N ALA A 180 -1.24 19.91 -17.58
CA ALA A 180 -2.58 20.51 -17.61
C ALA A 180 -3.18 20.64 -16.20
N LEU A 181 -4.19 21.50 -16.03
CA LEU A 181 -4.83 21.75 -14.73
C LEU A 181 -5.35 20.44 -14.11
N ASN A 182 -5.96 19.58 -14.93
CA ASN A 182 -6.47 18.28 -14.51
C ASN A 182 -5.36 17.32 -14.07
N ASP A 183 -4.09 17.54 -14.40
CA ASP A 183 -3.00 16.69 -13.90
C ASP A 183 -2.61 17.05 -12.47
N ILE A 184 -2.87 18.28 -12.03
CA ILE A 184 -2.41 18.82 -10.73
C ILE A 184 -3.54 19.12 -9.74
N PHE A 185 -4.76 19.32 -10.23
CA PHE A 185 -5.88 19.77 -9.42
C PHE A 185 -7.14 18.96 -9.71
N ALA A 186 -7.95 18.77 -8.67
CA ALA A 186 -9.28 18.19 -8.77
C ALA A 186 -10.23 18.93 -7.84
N PHE A 187 -11.52 18.87 -8.16
CA PHE A 187 -12.57 19.48 -7.34
C PHE A 187 -13.32 18.38 -6.60
N ARG A 188 -13.76 18.69 -5.39
CA ARG A 188 -14.51 17.78 -4.54
C ARG A 188 -15.78 18.44 -4.07
N ILE A 189 -16.91 17.77 -4.27
CA ILE A 189 -18.23 18.15 -3.78
C ILE A 189 -18.60 17.15 -2.68
N ILE A 190 -18.77 17.66 -1.46
CA ILE A 190 -19.13 16.87 -0.29
C ILE A 190 -20.57 17.21 0.08
N VAL A 191 -21.47 16.26 -0.11
CA VAL A 191 -22.89 16.38 0.25
C VAL A 191 -23.02 16.22 1.76
N LYS A 192 -23.75 17.13 2.42
CA LYS A 192 -23.89 17.11 3.89
C LYS A 192 -24.79 16.00 4.41
N SER A 193 -25.74 15.52 3.61
CA SER A 193 -26.49 14.31 3.94
C SER A 193 -25.70 13.06 3.60
N ASN A 194 -25.94 11.97 4.34
CA ASN A 194 -25.41 10.65 4.03
C ASN A 194 -26.22 9.89 2.97
N ASP A 195 -26.95 10.65 2.16
CA ASP A 195 -27.79 10.14 1.09
C ASP A 195 -26.98 10.05 -0.20
N ALA A 196 -26.82 8.82 -0.69
CA ALA A 196 -26.08 8.53 -1.91
C ALA A 196 -26.82 9.02 -3.16
N GLU A 197 -28.16 9.06 -3.15
CA GLU A 197 -28.98 9.49 -4.30
C GLU A 197 -28.69 10.94 -4.67
N LYS A 198 -28.51 11.81 -3.67
CA LYS A 198 -28.11 13.21 -3.89
C LYS A 198 -26.75 13.36 -4.57
N CYS A 199 -25.85 12.39 -4.45
CA CYS A 199 -24.60 12.42 -5.22
C CYS A 199 -24.88 12.23 -6.72
N PHE A 200 -25.83 11.36 -7.08
CA PHE A 200 -26.25 11.15 -8.46
C PHE A 200 -27.07 12.33 -8.99
N GLU A 201 -27.94 12.94 -8.19
CA GLU A 201 -28.66 14.17 -8.56
C GLU A 201 -27.69 15.31 -8.92
N ILE A 202 -26.64 15.51 -8.11
CA ILE A 202 -25.60 16.50 -8.41
C ILE A 202 -24.87 16.17 -9.71
N ILE A 203 -24.61 14.89 -9.99
CA ILE A 203 -23.96 14.47 -11.22
C ILE A 203 -24.84 14.76 -12.44
N ASN A 204 -26.13 14.43 -12.37
CA ASN A 204 -27.10 14.74 -13.42
C ASN A 204 -27.14 16.25 -13.68
N LEU A 205 -27.27 17.06 -12.62
CA LEU A 205 -27.21 18.52 -12.72
C LEU A 205 -25.92 19.00 -13.41
N LEU A 206 -24.77 18.43 -13.05
CA LEU A 206 -23.50 18.81 -13.67
C LEU A 206 -23.43 18.41 -15.15
N HIS A 207 -24.04 17.28 -15.54
CA HIS A 207 -24.08 16.81 -16.93
C HIS A 207 -25.08 17.59 -17.79
N ASP A 208 -26.13 18.16 -17.18
CA ASP A 208 -27.08 19.04 -17.87
C ASP A 208 -26.44 20.39 -18.24
N TYR A 209 -25.55 20.90 -17.39
CA TYR A 209 -24.92 22.21 -17.57
C TYR A 209 -23.54 22.15 -18.26
N PHE A 210 -22.86 21.01 -18.22
CA PHE A 210 -21.49 20.86 -18.72
C PHE A 210 -21.32 19.55 -19.50
N HIS A 211 -20.36 19.51 -20.41
CA HIS A 211 -20.15 18.35 -21.29
C HIS A 211 -19.35 17.25 -20.56
N PRO A 212 -19.93 16.07 -20.27
CA PRO A 212 -19.21 14.99 -19.59
C PRO A 212 -18.29 14.24 -20.56
N SER A 213 -17.12 13.85 -20.07
CA SER A 213 -16.24 12.90 -20.77
C SER A 213 -16.60 11.46 -20.36
N VAL A 214 -17.30 10.74 -21.24
CA VAL A 214 -17.85 9.39 -20.97
C VAL A 214 -16.77 8.41 -20.45
N ASP A 215 -15.61 8.36 -21.10
CA ASP A 215 -14.50 7.47 -20.71
C ASP A 215 -13.89 7.78 -19.33
N ARG A 216 -14.26 8.92 -18.73
CA ARG A 216 -13.73 9.42 -17.46
C ARG A 216 -14.81 9.49 -16.38
N PHE A 217 -15.93 8.82 -16.58
CA PHE A 217 -16.94 8.61 -15.55
C PHE A 217 -16.65 7.31 -14.79
N LYS A 218 -16.66 7.36 -13.45
CA LYS A 218 -16.49 6.18 -12.60
C LYS A 218 -17.42 6.26 -11.40
N ASP A 219 -18.34 5.31 -11.30
CA ASP A 219 -19.26 5.19 -10.18
C ASP A 219 -18.69 4.21 -9.14
N TYR A 220 -17.98 4.75 -8.14
CA TYR A 220 -17.54 3.98 -6.99
C TYR A 220 -18.55 3.97 -5.84
N ILE A 221 -19.74 4.55 -6.00
CA ILE A 221 -20.80 4.43 -5.00
C ILE A 221 -21.50 3.08 -5.20
N SER A 222 -21.93 2.80 -6.44
CA SER A 222 -22.58 1.53 -6.79
C SER A 222 -21.61 0.36 -6.84
N VAL A 223 -20.39 0.60 -7.33
CA VAL A 223 -19.32 -0.40 -7.39
C VAL A 223 -18.09 0.10 -6.61
N PRO A 224 -18.10 0.01 -5.26
CA PRO A 224 -16.97 0.43 -4.44
C PRO A 224 -15.69 -0.28 -4.84
N LYS A 225 -14.55 0.40 -4.63
CA LYS A 225 -13.25 -0.26 -4.78
C LYS A 225 -13.07 -1.35 -3.71
N VAL A 226 -12.13 -2.27 -3.95
CA VAL A 226 -11.77 -3.36 -3.02
C VAL A 226 -11.36 -2.85 -1.62
N ASN A 227 -10.93 -1.59 -1.50
CA ASN A 227 -10.59 -0.94 -0.24
C ASN A 227 -11.77 -0.17 0.41
N GLY A 228 -12.98 -0.32 -0.11
CA GLY A 228 -14.19 0.32 0.40
C GLY A 228 -14.34 1.78 -0.03
N TYR A 229 -13.42 2.30 -0.85
CA TYR A 229 -13.51 3.69 -1.32
C TYR A 229 -14.77 3.92 -2.14
N GLN A 230 -15.53 4.94 -1.74
CA GLN A 230 -16.76 5.37 -2.41
C GLN A 230 -16.70 6.85 -2.80
N SER A 231 -17.04 7.13 -4.07
CA SER A 231 -17.22 8.47 -4.66
C SER A 231 -17.63 8.30 -6.12
N ILE A 232 -18.37 9.26 -6.69
CA ILE A 232 -18.53 9.37 -8.14
C ILE A 232 -17.43 10.27 -8.68
N HIS A 233 -16.69 9.80 -9.69
CA HIS A 233 -15.68 10.60 -10.39
C HIS A 233 -16.19 10.92 -11.79
N THR A 234 -16.11 12.18 -12.18
CA THR A 234 -16.44 12.62 -13.53
C THR A 234 -15.42 13.65 -14.01
N THR A 235 -15.19 13.71 -15.32
CA THR A 235 -14.46 14.82 -15.94
C THR A 235 -15.41 15.61 -16.82
N LEU A 236 -15.52 16.91 -16.59
CA LEU A 236 -16.40 17.82 -17.33
C LEU A 236 -15.59 18.78 -18.19
N ARG A 237 -16.16 19.21 -19.32
CA ARG A 237 -15.65 20.26 -20.20
C ARG A 237 -16.67 21.38 -20.33
N GLY A 238 -16.21 22.57 -20.70
CA GLY A 238 -17.06 23.75 -20.82
C GLY A 238 -17.51 24.34 -19.48
N VAL A 239 -16.86 23.98 -18.37
CA VAL A 239 -17.17 24.55 -17.04
C VAL A 239 -16.88 26.05 -17.00
N ILE A 240 -15.83 26.48 -17.68
CA ILE A 240 -15.60 27.89 -17.98
C ILE A 240 -16.09 28.14 -19.41
N PRO A 241 -17.00 29.10 -19.62
CA PRO A 241 -17.42 29.48 -20.98
C PRO A 241 -16.23 29.85 -21.85
N ASP A 242 -16.26 29.42 -23.11
CA ASP A 242 -15.24 29.68 -24.13
C ASP A 242 -13.82 29.18 -23.79
N PHE A 243 -13.70 28.27 -22.82
CA PHE A 243 -12.44 27.66 -22.43
C PHE A 243 -12.59 26.15 -22.25
N ASP A 244 -12.15 25.38 -23.25
CA ASP A 244 -12.21 23.91 -23.25
C ASP A 244 -11.14 23.30 -22.34
N LEU A 245 -11.38 23.41 -21.04
CA LEU A 245 -10.53 22.86 -19.99
C LEU A 245 -11.21 21.64 -19.35
N PRO A 246 -10.58 20.45 -19.34
CA PRO A 246 -11.10 19.31 -18.59
C PRO A 246 -11.00 19.56 -17.08
N VAL A 247 -12.11 19.40 -16.38
CA VAL A 247 -12.26 19.59 -14.93
C VAL A 247 -12.64 18.26 -14.29
N GLU A 248 -11.74 17.69 -13.49
CA GLU A 248 -12.02 16.48 -12.71
C GLU A 248 -12.79 16.84 -11.43
N ILE A 249 -13.95 16.22 -11.24
CA ILE A 249 -14.83 16.42 -10.09
C ILE A 249 -15.09 15.08 -9.39
N GLN A 250 -15.01 15.10 -8.07
CA GLN A 250 -15.34 14.00 -7.18
C GLN A 250 -16.58 14.39 -6.37
N VAL A 251 -17.64 13.59 -6.42
CA VAL A 251 -18.87 13.79 -5.65
C VAL A 251 -19.01 12.66 -4.65
N ARG A 252 -19.28 12.99 -3.38
CA ARG A 252 -19.48 12.01 -2.31
C ARG A 252 -20.19 12.63 -1.11
N THR A 253 -20.68 11.80 -0.19
CA THR A 253 -21.28 12.24 1.08
C THR A 253 -20.21 12.57 2.13
N GLU A 254 -20.61 13.22 3.23
CA GLU A 254 -19.72 13.50 4.36
C GLU A 254 -19.20 12.21 5.03
N MET A 255 -20.04 11.17 5.14
CA MET A 255 -19.61 9.84 5.59
C MET A 255 -18.57 9.22 4.66
N MET A 256 -18.78 9.28 3.34
CA MET A 256 -17.81 8.77 2.36
C MET A 256 -16.50 9.57 2.36
N ASP A 257 -16.56 10.89 2.58
CA ASP A 257 -15.37 11.74 2.73
C ASP A 257 -14.58 11.33 3.98
N GLY A 258 -15.26 11.16 5.12
CA GLY A 258 -14.65 10.71 6.38
C GLY A 258 -14.02 9.32 6.28
N PHE A 259 -14.69 8.37 5.63
CA PHE A 259 -14.16 7.03 5.38
C PHE A 259 -12.94 7.07 4.46
N ALA A 260 -12.99 7.87 3.38
CA ALA A 260 -11.88 7.99 2.45
C ALA A 260 -10.66 8.70 3.04
N ASP A 261 -10.83 9.51 4.09
CA ASP A 261 -9.70 10.17 4.75
C ASP A 261 -9.07 9.22 5.79
N ARG A 262 -9.88 8.52 6.62
CA ARG A 262 -9.37 7.73 7.76
C ARG A 262 -9.21 6.24 7.50
N GLY A 263 -9.72 5.75 6.38
CA GLY A 263 -9.64 4.36 5.96
C GLY A 263 -10.24 3.35 6.93
N ILE A 264 -10.02 2.09 6.58
CA ILE A 264 -10.48 0.93 7.33
C ILE A 264 -9.84 0.89 8.73
N ALA A 265 -8.55 1.19 8.83
CA ALA A 265 -7.77 1.06 10.07
C ALA A 265 -8.33 1.87 11.25
N SER A 266 -8.84 3.08 11.01
CA SER A 266 -9.48 3.88 12.06
C SER A 266 -10.75 3.23 12.60
N HIS A 267 -11.51 2.53 11.74
CA HIS A 267 -12.71 1.79 12.11
C HIS A 267 -12.38 0.49 12.87
N TRP A 268 -11.29 -0.23 12.51
CA TRP A 268 -10.81 -1.41 13.27
C TRP A 268 -10.33 -1.05 14.68
N ILE A 269 -9.58 0.05 14.83
CA ILE A 269 -9.13 0.55 16.14
C ILE A 269 -10.34 0.91 17.02
N TYR A 270 -11.42 1.41 16.41
CA TYR A 270 -12.65 1.79 17.11
C TYR A 270 -13.53 0.58 17.48
N SER A 271 -13.67 -0.41 16.58
CA SER A 271 -14.51 -1.60 16.79
C SER A 271 -13.95 -2.59 17.81
N ARG A 272 -12.64 -2.56 18.09
CA ARG A 272 -12.02 -3.36 19.16
C ARG A 272 -12.30 -2.82 20.57
N ASN A 273 -12.57 -1.51 20.69
CA ASN A 273 -12.77 -0.81 21.97
C ASN A 273 -14.24 -0.49 22.28
N LYS A 274 -15.16 -0.62 21.31
CA LYS A 274 -16.61 -0.54 21.50
C LYS A 274 -17.32 -1.54 20.60
N LYS A 275 -18.47 -2.06 21.07
CA LYS A 275 -19.35 -3.01 20.34
C LYS A 275 -19.39 -2.68 18.84
N THR A 276 -19.24 -3.72 18.02
CA THR A 276 -19.31 -3.79 16.54
C THR A 276 -20.51 -3.09 15.88
N SER A 277 -21.42 -2.49 16.65
CA SER A 277 -22.63 -1.79 16.22
C SER A 277 -22.41 -0.41 15.60
N LEU A 278 -21.16 0.04 15.42
CA LEU A 278 -20.83 1.35 14.82
C LEU A 278 -20.35 1.24 13.36
N LEU A 279 -20.20 0.03 12.82
CA LEU A 279 -19.76 -0.17 11.44
C LEU A 279 -20.95 -0.04 10.50
N THR A 280 -20.75 0.65 9.37
CA THR A 280 -21.73 0.65 8.28
C THR A 280 -21.71 -0.72 7.57
N GLU A 281 -22.82 -1.12 6.93
CA GLU A 281 -22.88 -2.39 6.17
C GLU A 281 -21.76 -2.54 5.11
N PRO A 282 -21.36 -1.49 4.36
CA PRO A 282 -20.19 -1.55 3.48
C PRO A 282 -18.89 -1.83 4.23
N GLU A 283 -18.67 -1.17 5.39
CA GLU A 283 -17.49 -1.40 6.23
C GLU A 283 -17.43 -2.84 6.74
N ARG A 284 -18.58 -3.39 7.12
CA ARG A 284 -18.70 -4.78 7.58
C ARG A 284 -18.41 -5.79 6.47
N LYS A 285 -18.97 -5.60 5.27
CA LYS A 285 -18.67 -6.47 4.12
C LYS A 285 -17.20 -6.44 3.73
N LEU A 286 -16.57 -5.28 3.84
CA LEU A 286 -15.16 -5.11 3.57
C LEU A 286 -14.29 -5.79 4.62
N LEU A 287 -14.66 -5.62 5.89
CA LEU A 287 -14.08 -6.31 7.04
C LEU A 287 -14.16 -7.83 6.85
N ASP A 288 -15.33 -8.35 6.49
CA ASP A 288 -15.57 -9.78 6.24
C ASP A 288 -14.79 -10.26 5.00
N HIS A 289 -14.66 -9.44 3.95
CA HIS A 289 -13.83 -9.75 2.79
C HIS A 289 -12.35 -9.85 3.16
N TYR A 290 -11.81 -8.90 3.93
CA TYR A 290 -10.44 -8.95 4.40
C TYR A 290 -10.20 -10.08 5.39
N THR A 291 -11.18 -10.38 6.25
CA THR A 291 -11.14 -11.49 7.20
C THR A 291 -11.13 -12.83 6.47
N SER A 292 -12.03 -13.04 5.49
CA SER A 292 -12.06 -14.26 4.68
C SER A 292 -10.84 -14.41 3.77
N LEU A 293 -10.31 -13.32 3.20
CA LEU A 293 -9.02 -13.34 2.49
C LEU A 293 -7.88 -13.68 3.43
N SER A 294 -7.87 -13.12 4.64
CA SER A 294 -6.90 -13.44 5.68
C SER A 294 -6.98 -14.90 6.08
N GLU A 295 -8.17 -15.45 6.29
CA GLU A 295 -8.37 -16.87 6.61
C GLU A 295 -7.87 -17.77 5.47
N ARG A 296 -8.17 -17.45 4.21
CA ARG A 296 -7.66 -18.20 3.04
C ARG A 296 -6.14 -18.11 2.92
N LEU A 297 -5.54 -16.94 3.17
CA LEU A 297 -4.09 -16.76 3.15
C LEU A 297 -3.40 -17.39 4.36
N GLN A 298 -4.10 -17.55 5.49
CA GLN A 298 -3.60 -18.21 6.70
C GLN A 298 -3.69 -19.74 6.66
N GLN A 299 -4.52 -20.32 5.77
CA GLN A 299 -4.58 -21.79 5.58
C GLN A 299 -3.25 -22.36 5.08
N GLU A 300 -2.46 -21.58 4.34
CA GLU A 300 -1.08 -21.91 3.96
C GLU A 300 -0.14 -20.92 4.65
N ARG A 301 0.17 -21.14 5.93
CA ARG A 301 1.19 -20.32 6.59
C ARG A 301 2.52 -20.46 5.86
N ASN A 302 3.18 -19.34 5.64
CA ASN A 302 4.45 -19.28 4.92
C ASN A 302 5.52 -18.67 5.81
N VAL A 303 6.77 -19.04 5.54
CA VAL A 303 7.96 -18.41 6.09
C VAL A 303 8.69 -17.65 4.99
N TYR A 304 9.05 -16.40 5.28
CA TYR A 304 9.86 -15.57 4.40
C TYR A 304 11.27 -15.45 4.95
N PHE A 305 12.26 -15.54 4.06
CA PHE A 305 13.67 -15.54 4.43
C PHE A 305 14.50 -14.99 3.27
N PHE A 306 15.78 -14.73 3.51
CA PHE A 306 16.71 -14.20 2.52
C PHE A 306 17.67 -15.28 2.03
N SER A 307 17.99 -15.26 0.74
CA SER A 307 19.19 -15.92 0.24
C SER A 307 20.44 -15.13 0.64
N PHE A 308 21.62 -15.74 0.49
CA PHE A 308 22.89 -15.07 0.73
C PHE A 308 23.10 -13.86 -0.19
N GLU A 309 22.58 -13.94 -1.40
CA GLU A 309 22.63 -12.88 -2.41
C GLU A 309 21.67 -11.72 -2.10
N GLY A 310 20.79 -11.88 -1.11
CA GLY A 310 19.84 -10.85 -0.68
C GLY A 310 18.49 -10.92 -1.39
N ASP A 311 18.10 -12.06 -1.97
CA ASP A 311 16.74 -12.25 -2.49
C ASP A 311 15.79 -12.70 -1.40
N ILE A 312 14.57 -12.16 -1.42
CA ILE A 312 13.50 -12.66 -0.57
C ILE A 312 12.95 -13.95 -1.17
N ASN A 313 12.76 -14.94 -0.31
CA ASN A 313 12.22 -16.24 -0.65
C ASN A 313 11.03 -16.56 0.23
N LYS A 314 10.14 -17.39 -0.29
CA LYS A 314 8.89 -17.82 0.35
C LYS A 314 8.78 -19.34 0.27
N LEU A 315 8.54 -19.98 1.41
CA LEU A 315 8.24 -21.41 1.50
C LEU A 315 7.10 -21.64 2.51
N PRO A 316 6.38 -22.78 2.46
CA PRO A 316 5.46 -23.14 3.52
C PRO A 316 6.15 -23.16 4.89
N GLU A 317 5.45 -22.72 5.93
CA GLU A 317 5.95 -22.78 7.31
C GLU A 317 6.34 -24.22 7.66
N GLY A 318 7.44 -24.37 8.40
CA GLY A 318 8.01 -25.69 8.70
C GLY A 318 8.88 -26.28 7.58
N SER A 319 9.06 -25.60 6.45
CA SER A 319 10.06 -26.02 5.45
C SER A 319 11.48 -25.97 6.01
N SER A 320 12.33 -26.90 5.57
CA SER A 320 13.74 -26.96 5.96
C SER A 320 14.65 -26.26 4.96
N VAL A 321 15.92 -26.06 5.33
CA VAL A 321 16.94 -25.58 4.38
C VAL A 321 17.11 -26.52 3.18
N LEU A 322 16.80 -27.81 3.33
CA LEU A 322 16.81 -28.76 2.21
C LEU A 322 15.66 -28.49 1.23
N ASP A 323 14.47 -28.14 1.70
CA ASP A 323 13.38 -27.67 0.83
C ASP A 323 13.80 -26.46 0.00
N PHE A 324 14.51 -25.51 0.64
CA PHE A 324 15.07 -24.36 -0.07
C PHE A 324 16.11 -24.77 -1.11
N ALA A 325 17.04 -25.66 -0.78
CA ALA A 325 18.04 -26.14 -1.72
C ALA A 325 17.40 -26.73 -3.01
N TYR A 326 16.38 -27.59 -2.87
CA TYR A 326 15.64 -28.16 -4.01
C TYR A 326 14.80 -27.16 -4.77
N ARG A 327 14.33 -26.08 -4.11
CA ARG A 327 13.66 -24.96 -4.76
C ARG A 327 14.62 -24.16 -5.63
N ILE A 328 15.87 -23.94 -5.19
CA ILE A 328 16.88 -23.25 -6.00
C ILE A 328 17.21 -24.08 -7.24
N HIS A 329 17.65 -25.33 -7.05
CA HIS A 329 17.96 -26.23 -8.15
C HIS A 329 18.00 -27.67 -7.66
N THR A 330 17.66 -28.64 -8.53
CA THR A 330 17.72 -30.07 -8.18
C THR A 330 19.14 -30.48 -7.80
N GLU A 331 20.15 -30.12 -8.60
CA GLU A 331 21.57 -30.38 -8.28
C GLU A 331 22.03 -29.80 -6.94
N ILE A 332 21.58 -28.59 -6.59
CA ILE A 332 21.92 -27.98 -5.30
C ILE A 332 21.26 -28.76 -4.16
N GLY A 333 20.00 -29.19 -4.33
CA GLY A 333 19.29 -30.06 -3.40
C GLY A 333 19.97 -31.42 -3.20
N ASN A 334 20.39 -32.07 -4.29
CA ASN A 334 21.07 -33.37 -4.27
C ASN A 334 22.40 -33.29 -3.49
N HIS A 335 23.17 -32.24 -3.76
CA HIS A 335 24.51 -32.06 -3.18
C HIS A 335 24.51 -31.26 -1.87
N ALA A 336 23.36 -30.83 -1.33
CA ALA A 336 23.31 -30.06 -0.08
C ALA A 336 23.79 -30.90 1.12
N LYS A 337 24.84 -30.41 1.79
CA LYS A 337 25.46 -31.02 2.99
C LYS A 337 25.02 -30.34 4.28
N ALA A 338 24.99 -29.01 4.26
CA ALA A 338 24.67 -28.14 5.39
C ALA A 338 24.20 -26.79 4.85
N ALA A 339 23.84 -25.87 5.74
CA ALA A 339 23.58 -24.48 5.38
C ALA A 339 24.21 -23.53 6.38
N LEU A 340 24.68 -22.38 5.93
CA LEU A 340 24.96 -21.25 6.82
C LEU A 340 23.66 -20.48 6.99
N VAL A 341 23.13 -20.47 8.22
CA VAL A 341 21.95 -19.68 8.60
C VAL A 341 22.41 -18.57 9.53
N ASN A 342 22.22 -17.32 9.11
CA ASN A 342 22.67 -16.12 9.84
C ASN A 342 24.16 -16.19 10.23
N GLY A 343 24.98 -16.79 9.36
CA GLY A 343 26.42 -16.94 9.55
C GLY A 343 26.86 -18.15 10.40
N LYS A 344 25.93 -18.96 10.92
CA LYS A 344 26.23 -20.18 11.68
C LYS A 344 25.88 -21.41 10.86
N GLU A 345 26.74 -22.42 10.89
CA GLU A 345 26.46 -23.70 10.23
C GLU A 345 25.29 -24.42 10.92
N GLN A 346 24.35 -24.91 10.12
CA GLN A 346 23.15 -25.62 10.53
C GLN A 346 22.96 -26.87 9.65
N PRO A 347 22.35 -27.93 10.20
CA PRO A 347 22.10 -29.15 9.44
C PRO A 347 21.01 -28.93 8.37
N VAL A 348 20.96 -29.81 7.35
CA VAL A 348 20.00 -29.69 6.23
C VAL A 348 18.52 -29.80 6.62
N HIS A 349 18.23 -30.37 7.80
CA HIS A 349 16.88 -30.47 8.35
C HIS A 349 16.47 -29.26 9.20
N TYR A 350 17.36 -28.25 9.34
CA TYR A 350 17.05 -27.02 10.07
C TYR A 350 15.77 -26.39 9.51
N ARG A 351 14.81 -26.10 10.39
CA ARG A 351 13.53 -25.47 10.05
C ARG A 351 13.75 -23.97 9.90
N ILE A 352 13.41 -23.47 8.71
CA ILE A 352 13.63 -22.07 8.36
C ILE A 352 12.75 -21.18 9.24
N ASN A 353 13.36 -20.15 9.83
CA ASN A 353 12.66 -19.12 10.58
C ASN A 353 12.52 -17.84 9.77
N GLU A 354 11.54 -17.04 10.16
CA GLU A 354 11.21 -15.77 9.53
C GLU A 354 12.40 -14.78 9.57
N GLY A 355 12.85 -14.37 8.39
CA GLY A 355 13.95 -13.42 8.21
C GLY A 355 15.35 -14.04 8.25
N ASP A 356 15.48 -15.37 8.28
CA ASP A 356 16.77 -16.04 8.20
C ASP A 356 17.53 -15.69 6.92
N ARG A 357 18.86 -15.58 7.01
CA ARG A 357 19.73 -15.46 5.84
C ARG A 357 20.42 -16.79 5.59
N ILE A 358 20.13 -17.41 4.46
CA ILE A 358 20.50 -18.80 4.19
C ILE A 358 21.44 -18.88 3.00
N ARG A 359 22.58 -19.55 3.21
CA ARG A 359 23.48 -20.01 2.14
C ARG A 359 23.56 -21.53 2.20
N ILE A 360 23.22 -22.21 1.10
CA ILE A 360 23.38 -23.66 1.02
C ILE A 360 24.86 -24.00 0.81
N LEU A 361 25.34 -25.00 1.55
CA LEU A 361 26.69 -25.57 1.40
C LEU A 361 26.55 -26.92 0.70
N THR A 362 27.18 -27.07 -0.47
CA THR A 362 27.16 -28.30 -1.26
C THR A 362 28.47 -29.09 -1.12
N ALA A 363 28.43 -30.40 -1.41
CA ALA A 363 29.62 -31.24 -1.53
C ALA A 363 29.50 -32.16 -2.75
N GLU A 364 30.63 -32.49 -3.40
CA GLU A 364 30.67 -33.20 -4.68
C GLU A 364 30.16 -34.65 -4.63
N SER A 365 30.23 -35.31 -3.48
CA SER A 365 29.78 -36.70 -3.31
C SER A 365 28.88 -36.83 -2.09
N LEU A 366 27.56 -36.87 -2.33
CA LEU A 366 26.55 -37.11 -1.31
C LEU A 366 25.62 -38.20 -1.81
N GLN A 367 25.57 -39.33 -1.11
CA GLN A 367 24.50 -40.29 -1.34
C GLN A 367 23.20 -39.72 -0.79
N VAL A 368 22.24 -39.48 -1.69
CA VAL A 368 20.87 -39.10 -1.35
C VAL A 368 20.20 -40.36 -0.78
N SER A 369 20.19 -40.48 0.55
CA SER A 369 19.50 -41.57 1.23
C SER A 369 18.01 -41.25 1.43
N GLY A 370 17.17 -42.28 1.56
CA GLY A 370 15.74 -42.13 1.88
C GLY A 370 15.47 -41.33 3.17
N GLN A 371 16.45 -41.20 4.08
CA GLN A 371 16.34 -40.37 5.28
C GLN A 371 16.12 -38.88 4.95
N ARG A 372 16.52 -38.40 3.76
CA ARG A 372 16.28 -37.02 3.32
C ARG A 372 14.79 -36.70 3.12
N LEU A 373 13.95 -37.70 2.86
CA LEU A 373 12.49 -37.52 2.76
C LEU A 373 11.87 -37.06 4.08
N SER A 374 12.44 -37.48 5.22
CA SER A 374 11.99 -37.02 6.55
C SER A 374 12.40 -35.57 6.85
N CYS A 375 13.40 -35.06 6.12
CA CYS A 375 13.94 -33.71 6.31
C CYS A 375 13.18 -32.65 5.50
N VAL A 376 12.38 -33.04 4.50
CA VAL A 376 11.68 -32.10 3.60
C VAL A 376 10.17 -32.04 3.88
N HIS A 377 9.63 -30.83 3.79
CA HIS A 377 8.21 -30.56 3.97
C HIS A 377 7.47 -30.46 2.64
N THR A 378 8.11 -29.92 1.60
CA THR A 378 7.45 -29.58 0.33
C THR A 378 7.29 -30.80 -0.58
N SER A 379 6.16 -30.85 -1.30
CA SER A 379 5.89 -31.87 -2.31
C SER A 379 6.92 -31.84 -3.45
N LEU A 380 7.37 -30.63 -3.84
CA LEU A 380 8.41 -30.45 -4.85
C LEU A 380 9.72 -31.13 -4.46
N ALA A 381 10.21 -30.89 -3.24
CA ALA A 381 11.46 -31.49 -2.77
C ALA A 381 11.33 -33.00 -2.63
N ARG A 382 10.20 -33.51 -2.10
CA ARG A 382 9.92 -34.95 -2.04
C ARG A 382 9.97 -35.59 -3.42
N ARG A 383 9.28 -35.01 -4.40
CA ARG A 383 9.28 -35.53 -5.79
C ARG A 383 10.69 -35.59 -6.38
N LYS A 384 11.46 -34.50 -6.27
CA LYS A 384 12.83 -34.44 -6.78
C LYS A 384 13.78 -35.44 -6.09
N ILE A 385 13.59 -35.69 -4.80
CA ILE A 385 14.35 -36.72 -4.07
C ILE A 385 14.00 -38.11 -4.61
N HIS A 386 12.71 -38.40 -4.82
CA HIS A 386 12.27 -39.69 -5.39
C HIS A 386 12.84 -39.91 -6.79
N GLU A 387 12.73 -38.91 -7.69
CA GLU A 387 13.28 -38.97 -9.06
C GLU A 387 14.80 -39.22 -9.10
N TYR A 388 15.54 -38.78 -8.08
CA TYR A 388 16.99 -38.98 -8.02
C TYR A 388 17.39 -40.29 -7.32
N ALA A 389 16.56 -40.79 -6.40
CA ALA A 389 16.83 -42.02 -5.64
C ALA A 389 16.44 -43.29 -6.40
N GLU A 390 15.54 -43.19 -7.39
CA GLU A 390 15.17 -44.27 -8.31
C GLU A 390 15.80 -44.00 -9.69
N PRO A 391 16.99 -44.56 -9.99
CA PRO A 391 17.65 -44.37 -11.29
C PRO A 391 16.93 -45.07 -12.45
#